data_AF-A0A924RGN5-F1
#
_entry.id   AF-A0A924RGN5-F1
#
_cell.length_a   1.000
_cell.length_b   1.000
_cell.length_c   1.000
_cell.angle_alpha   90.00
_cell.angle_beta   90.00
_cell.angle_gamma   90.00
#
_symmetry.space_group_name_H-M   'P 1'
#
loop_
_entity.id
_entity.type
_entity.pdbx_description
1 polymer ?
#
loop_
_entity_poly.entity_id
_entity_poly.type
_entity_poly.pdbx_seq_one_letter_code
_entity_poly.pdbx_strand_id
1 'polypeptide(L)' 'YVDVEGRPGTEHLFLVNNQGTRYINCAGRPLTYFRDFANDVRDRTETAMTQTHCLTVCRLALEAQARAIRL' A
#
# COMPACT_ATOMS: atom_id res chain seq x y z
N TYR A 1 7.37 0.21 11.73
CA TYR A 1 6.00 0.43 12.23
C TYR A 1 6.08 0.27 13.74
N VAL A 2 5.76 1.30 14.53
CA VAL A 2 5.83 1.24 16.00
C VAL A 2 4.40 1.11 16.51
N ASP A 3 4.05 -0.05 17.08
CA ASP A 3 2.84 -0.18 17.89
C ASP A 3 3.14 0.34 19.30
N VAL A 4 2.52 1.46 19.68
CA VAL A 4 2.70 2.10 21.00
C VAL A 4 2.13 1.22 22.12
N GLU A 5 1.20 0.31 21.81
CA GLU A 5 0.64 -0.65 22.77
C GLU A 5 1.40 -1.98 22.82
N GLY A 6 2.47 -2.14 22.02
CA GLY A 6 3.41 -3.24 22.15
C GLY A 6 2.88 -4.62 21.75
N ARG A 7 1.89 -4.73 20.86
CA ARG A 7 1.43 -6.04 20.38
C ARG A 7 2.54 -6.71 19.56
N PRO A 8 2.75 -8.02 19.71
CA PRO A 8 3.76 -8.74 18.94
C PRO A 8 3.36 -8.82 17.46
N GLY A 9 4.34 -8.72 16.56
CA GLY A 9 4.16 -8.78 15.11
C GLY A 9 4.53 -7.45 14.43
N THR A 10 4.35 -7.41 13.11
CA THR A 10 4.64 -6.21 12.29
C THR A 10 3.45 -5.76 11.45
N GLU A 11 2.40 -6.58 11.33
CA GLU A 11 1.29 -6.42 10.39
C GLU A 11 0.02 -5.96 11.12
N HIS A 12 0.02 -4.69 11.52
CA HIS A 12 -1.04 -4.09 12.34
C HIS A 12 -1.84 -3.06 11.54
N LEU A 13 -3.17 -3.20 11.53
CA LEU A 13 -4.09 -2.21 10.97
C LEU A 13 -5.02 -1.69 12.07
N PHE A 14 -5.05 -0.37 12.25
CA PHE A 14 -5.99 0.32 13.12
C PHE A 14 -7.02 1.04 12.26
N LEU A 15 -8.28 0.64 12.36
CA LEU A 15 -9.40 1.29 11.66
C LEU A 15 -10.16 2.18 12.64
N VAL A 16 -10.28 3.46 12.32
CA VAL A 16 -11.10 4.42 13.06
C VAL A 16 -12.22 4.93 12.16
N ASN A 17 -13.46 4.83 12.62
CA ASN A 17 -14.63 5.38 11.94
C ASN A 17 -15.65 5.91 12.96
N ASN A 18 -16.83 6.34 12.49
CA ASN A 18 -17.89 6.86 13.37
C ASN A 18 -18.43 5.82 14.39
N GLN A 19 -18.10 4.55 14.25
CA GLN A 19 -18.47 3.47 15.17
C GLN A 19 -17.39 3.20 16.22
N GLY A 20 -16.23 3.86 16.13
CA GLY A 20 -15.11 3.74 17.07
C GLY A 20 -13.81 3.26 16.43
N THR A 21 -12.95 2.69 17.26
CA THR A 21 -11.62 2.20 16.86
C THR A 21 -11.58 0.67 16.92
N ARG A 22 -11.01 0.04 15.88
CA ARG A 22 -10.84 -1.40 15.74
C ARG A 22 -9.40 -1.74 15.38
N TYR A 23 -8.84 -2.75 16.05
CA TYR A 23 -7.58 -3.38 15.63
C TYR A 23 -7.85 -4.57 14.71
N ILE A 24 -7.04 -4.72 13.67
CA ILE A 24 -7.07 -5.84 12.72
C ILE A 24 -5.65 -6.40 12.61
N ASN A 25 -5.50 -7.68 12.96
CA ASN A 25 -4.29 -8.43 12.68
C ASN A 25 -4.26 -8.79 11.18
N CYS A 26 -3.27 -8.26 10.47
CA CYS A 26 -3.08 -8.52 9.04
C CYS A 26 -2.09 -9.65 8.78
N ALA A 27 -1.56 -10.30 9.81
CA ALA A 27 -0.63 -11.40 9.65
C ALA A 27 -1.22 -12.57 8.86
N GLY A 28 -0.42 -13.11 7.94
CA GLY A 28 -0.80 -14.27 7.12
C GLY A 28 -1.85 -13.98 6.05
N ARG A 29 -2.18 -12.70 5.79
CA ARG A 29 -3.02 -12.32 4.64
C ARG A 29 -2.25 -12.61 3.34
N PRO A 30 -2.87 -13.20 2.31
CA PRO A 30 -2.17 -13.52 1.08
C PRO A 30 -1.76 -12.25 0.33
N LEU A 31 -0.48 -12.16 -0.05
CA LEU A 31 -0.01 -11.14 -0.99
C LEU A 31 -0.38 -11.55 -2.41
N THR A 32 -1.18 -10.74 -3.09
CA THR A 32 -1.70 -11.08 -4.42
C THR A 32 -0.87 -10.49 -5.56
N TYR A 33 -0.20 -9.35 -5.31
CA TYR A 33 0.45 -8.53 -6.33
C TYR A 33 1.33 -9.32 -7.32
N PHE A 34 2.25 -10.17 -6.87
CA PHE A 34 3.18 -10.86 -7.77
C PHE A 34 2.50 -11.87 -8.68
N ARG A 35 1.52 -12.60 -8.15
CA ARG A 35 0.73 -13.56 -8.95
C ARG A 35 -0.08 -12.79 -9.99
N ASP A 36 -0.76 -11.73 -9.56
CA ASP A 36 -1.61 -10.93 -10.43
C ASP A 36 -0.76 -10.22 -11.51
N PHE A 37 0.44 -9.74 -11.16
CA PHE A 37 1.40 -9.14 -12.11
C PHE A 37 1.90 -10.14 -13.14
N ALA A 38 2.22 -11.38 -12.73
CA ALA A 38 2.62 -12.42 -13.66
C ALA A 38 1.49 -12.78 -14.65
N ASN A 39 0.24 -12.76 -14.18
CA ASN A 39 -0.94 -12.92 -15.05
C ASN A 39 -1.09 -11.73 -15.99
N ASP A 40 -0.93 -10.49 -15.50
CA ASP A 40 -0.98 -9.29 -16.33
C ASP A 40 0.05 -9.29 -17.47
N VAL A 41 1.27 -9.78 -17.20
CA VAL A 41 2.29 -9.94 -18.25
C VAL A 41 1.84 -10.95 -19.31
N ARG A 42 1.33 -12.11 -18.87
CA ARG A 42 0.89 -13.21 -19.75
C ARG A 42 -0.31 -12.81 -20.59
N ASP A 43 -1.32 -12.25 -19.95
CA ASP A 43 -2.67 -12.05 -20.48
C ASP A 43 -2.88 -10.62 -21.01
N ARG A 44 -1.85 -9.76 -20.87
CA ARG A 44 -1.86 -8.35 -21.30
C ARG A 44 -2.96 -7.54 -20.62
N THR A 45 -3.12 -7.75 -19.32
CA THR A 45 -4.11 -7.06 -18.46
C THR A 45 -3.42 -6.18 -17.42
N GLU A 46 -4.20 -5.57 -16.52
CA GLU A 46 -3.72 -4.62 -15.50
C GLU A 46 -4.42 -4.84 -14.13
N THR A 47 -4.61 -6.10 -13.74
CA THR A 47 -5.31 -6.53 -12.53
C THR A 47 -4.53 -6.31 -11.24
N ALA A 48 -3.20 -6.35 -11.29
CA ALA A 48 -2.34 -6.06 -10.14
C ALA A 48 -2.37 -4.58 -9.78
N MET A 49 -2.37 -3.70 -10.81
CA MET A 49 -2.41 -2.25 -10.72
C MET A 49 -2.54 -1.66 -12.14
N THR A 50 -3.33 -0.61 -12.32
CA THR A 50 -3.41 0.08 -13.62
C THR A 50 -2.13 0.85 -13.92
N GLN A 51 -1.70 0.86 -15.19
CA GLN A 51 -0.54 1.63 -15.66
C GLN A 51 -0.73 3.13 -15.38
N THR A 52 -1.96 3.63 -15.55
CA THR A 52 -2.31 5.02 -15.22
C THR A 52 -2.06 5.35 -13.74
N HIS A 53 -2.41 4.45 -12.82
CA HIS A 53 -2.13 4.65 -11.40
C HIS A 53 -0.61 4.70 -11.13
N CYS A 54 0.14 3.74 -11.68
CA CYS A 54 1.60 3.67 -11.57
C CYS A 54 2.27 4.98 -12.01
N LEU A 55 1.98 5.44 -13.23
CA LEU A 55 2.55 6.67 -13.78
C LEU A 55 2.11 7.92 -13.01
N THR A 56 0.88 7.95 -12.50
CA THR A 56 0.38 9.07 -11.70
C THR A 56 1.16 9.20 -10.40
N VAL A 57 1.39 8.10 -9.67
CA VAL A 57 2.17 8.12 -8.42
C VAL A 57 3.61 8.53 -8.69
N CYS A 58 4.25 8.02 -9.75
CA CYS A 58 5.59 8.45 -10.15
C CYS A 58 5.66 9.96 -10.43
N ARG A 59 4.70 10.51 -11.19
CA ARG A 59 4.62 11.95 -11.47
C ARG A 59 4.49 12.76 -10.19
N LEU A 60 3.59 12.36 -9.28
CA LEU A 60 3.39 13.05 -7.99
C LEU A 60 4.66 13.02 -7.14
N ALA A 61 5.37 11.90 -7.08
CA ALA A 61 6.63 11.78 -6.34
C ALA A 61 7.71 12.72 -6.91
N LEU A 62 7.84 12.77 -8.24
CA LEU A 62 8.77 13.67 -8.93
C LEU A 62 8.43 15.15 -8.69
N GLU A 63 7.15 15.52 -8.77
CA GLU A 63 6.67 16.88 -8.49
C GLU A 63 6.92 17.28 -7.03
N ALA A 64 6.66 16.38 -6.08
CA ALA A 64 6.92 16.63 -4.66
C ALA A 64 8.41 16.86 -4.41
N GLN A 65 9.27 16.02 -4.99
CA GLN A 65 10.72 16.16 -4.86
C GLN A 65 11.24 17.45 -5.48
N ALA A 66 10.71 17.85 -6.65
CA ALA A 66 11.10 19.10 -7.30
C ALA A 66 10.71 20.36 -6.49
N ARG A 67 9.67 20.26 -5.63
CA ARG A 67 9.20 21.34 -4.75
C ARG A 67 9.80 21.29 -3.34
N ALA A 68 10.55 20.25 -3.01
CA ALA A 68 11.12 20.10 -1.68
C ALA A 68 12.16 21.20 -1.41
N ILE A 69 12.09 21.81 -0.23
CA ILE A 69 13.15 22.69 0.28
C ILE A 69 14.07 21.87 1.18
N ARG A 70 15.38 22.13 1.10
CA ARG A 70 16.33 21.51 2.04
C ARG A 70 16.19 22.21 3.39
N LEU A 71 15.77 21.46 4.40
CA LEU A 71 15.72 21.90 5.80
C LEU A 71 17.12 22.12 6.37
#